data_AF-A0A529NHQ3-F1
#
_entry.id   AF-A0A529NHQ3-F1
#
_cell.length_a   1.000
_cell.length_b   1.000
_cell.length_c   1.000
_cell.angle_alpha   90.00
_cell.angle_beta   90.00
_cell.angle_gamma   90.00
#
_symmetry.space_group_name_H-M   'P 1'
#
loop_
_entity.id
_entity.type
_entity.pdbx_description
1 polymer ?
#
loop_
_entity_poly.entity_id
_entity_poly.type
_entity_poly.pdbx_seq_one_letter_code
_entity_poly.pdbx_strand_id
1 'polypeptide(L)'
;AEGTEILDGMAGLWCVNVGYGRNELAEAGYAQMKELPYYNSFFKCSTPTPVLLSKKLAELAPKHVGQVFYGSSGSEANDTALRLVRHYWALEGKPEKNRVISRKMGYHGSTIAGTSLGGMEPMHKQLGGAVPNIVHVMMPYAYELALPGESDHDFGLRAAKAVEDAILEAGA
;
A
#
# COMPACT_ATOMS: atom_id res chain seq x y z
N ALA A 1 -22.05 23.43 3.70
CA ALA A 1 -22.19 24.89 3.81
C ALA A 1 -23.60 25.29 4.28
N GLU A 2 -24.64 24.53 3.90
CA GLU A 2 -26.05 24.81 4.23
C GLU A 2 -26.50 24.36 5.63
N GLY A 3 -25.56 23.89 6.49
CA GLY A 3 -25.87 23.47 7.86
C GLY A 3 -26.42 22.05 8.03
N THR A 4 -26.49 21.25 6.96
CA THR A 4 -26.94 19.85 7.04
C THR A 4 -25.93 18.97 7.76
N GLU A 5 -26.40 18.24 8.77
CA GLU A 5 -25.61 17.22 9.47
C GLU A 5 -25.78 15.85 8.81
N ILE A 6 -24.68 15.10 8.73
CA ILE A 6 -24.64 13.78 8.07
C ILE A 6 -23.84 12.81 8.93
N LEU A 7 -24.39 11.60 9.12
CA LEU A 7 -23.62 10.48 9.65
C LEU A 7 -22.72 9.92 8.55
N ASP A 8 -21.41 10.02 8.76
CA ASP A 8 -20.43 9.44 7.84
C ASP A 8 -20.13 7.98 8.19
N GLY A 9 -20.71 7.06 7.42
CA GLY A 9 -20.48 5.62 7.55
C GLY A 9 -19.17 5.11 6.95
N MET A 10 -18.34 5.97 6.35
CA MET A 10 -17.11 5.59 5.64
C MET A 10 -15.83 6.19 6.26
N ALA A 11 -15.97 7.01 7.31
CA ALA A 11 -14.85 7.73 7.93
C ALA A 11 -14.02 8.52 6.90
N GLY A 12 -14.71 9.31 6.07
CA GLY A 12 -14.20 10.03 4.94
C GLY A 12 -13.96 9.07 3.79
N LEU A 13 -12.70 8.81 3.51
CA LEU A 13 -12.28 7.72 2.63
C LEU A 13 -11.43 6.74 3.43
N TRP A 14 -12.06 6.11 4.44
CA TRP A 14 -11.46 5.07 5.30
C TRP A 14 -10.33 5.54 6.23
N CYS A 15 -10.27 6.84 6.56
CA CYS A 15 -9.10 7.41 7.23
C CYS A 15 -9.37 8.19 8.51
N VAL A 16 -10.61 8.64 8.77
CA VAL A 16 -10.96 9.42 9.98
C VAL A 16 -11.30 8.49 11.15
N ASN A 17 -10.38 7.56 11.47
CA ASN A 17 -10.65 6.42 12.36
C ASN A 17 -10.95 6.81 13.82
N VAL A 18 -10.51 7.98 14.26
CA VAL A 18 -10.73 8.49 15.63
C VAL A 18 -11.84 9.55 15.70
N GLY A 19 -12.60 9.71 14.61
CA GLY A 19 -13.70 10.67 14.50
C GLY A 19 -13.26 12.09 14.13
N TYR A 20 -14.25 12.90 13.75
CA TYR A 20 -14.07 14.30 13.36
C TYR A 20 -13.94 15.22 14.58
N GLY A 21 -13.31 16.39 14.40
CA GLY A 21 -13.31 17.47 15.41
C GLY A 21 -12.49 17.19 16.67
N ARG A 22 -11.44 16.35 16.60
CA ARG A 22 -10.58 16.04 17.75
C ARG A 22 -9.67 17.22 18.10
N ASN A 23 -10.05 18.01 19.12
CA ASN A 23 -9.26 19.14 19.61
C ASN A 23 -7.82 18.76 19.94
N GLU A 24 -7.62 17.61 20.56
CA GLU A 24 -6.29 17.05 20.88
C GLU A 24 -5.36 17.00 19.64
N LEU A 25 -5.87 16.56 18.48
CA LEU A 25 -5.08 16.49 17.25
C LEU A 25 -4.81 17.87 16.66
N ALA A 26 -5.79 18.77 16.75
CA ALA A 26 -5.63 20.16 16.29
C ALA A 26 -4.58 20.90 17.12
N GLU A 27 -4.61 20.74 18.44
CA GLU A 27 -3.65 21.35 19.37
C GLU A 27 -2.23 20.78 19.16
N ALA A 28 -2.09 19.46 19.00
CA ALA A 28 -0.81 18.83 18.70
C ALA A 28 -0.21 19.33 17.37
N GLY A 29 -1.03 19.44 16.33
CA GLY A 29 -0.63 20.00 15.04
C GLY A 29 -0.21 21.48 15.17
N TYR A 30 -1.01 22.29 15.87
CA TYR A 30 -0.71 23.71 16.11
C TYR A 30 0.62 23.90 16.85
N ALA A 31 0.86 23.14 17.92
CA ALA A 31 2.09 23.21 18.70
C ALA A 31 3.32 22.88 17.83
N GLN A 32 3.27 21.81 17.03
CA GLN A 32 4.36 21.45 16.12
C GLN A 32 4.58 22.52 15.04
N MET A 33 3.51 23.09 14.48
CA MET A 33 3.62 24.18 13.50
C MET A 33 4.26 25.45 14.08
N LYS A 34 4.03 25.73 15.37
CA LYS A 34 4.66 26.84 16.09
C LYS A 34 6.13 26.61 16.41
N GLU A 35 6.50 25.37 16.72
CA GLU A 35 7.88 24.99 17.05
C GLU A 35 8.76 24.88 15.79
N LEU A 36 8.35 24.03 14.84
CA LEU A 36 9.03 23.83 13.56
C LEU A 36 8.03 23.25 12.54
N PRO A 37 7.50 24.06 11.61
CA PRO A 37 6.47 23.60 10.68
C PRO A 37 7.00 22.68 9.59
N TYR A 38 8.30 22.77 9.25
CA TYR A 38 8.91 21.91 8.24
C TYR A 38 10.43 21.88 8.34
N TYR A 39 11.01 20.69 8.20
CA TYR A 39 12.39 20.46 7.77
C TYR A 39 12.46 19.11 7.08
N ASN A 40 13.43 18.91 6.19
CA ASN A 40 13.57 17.67 5.44
C ASN A 40 14.33 16.59 6.23
N SER A 41 14.27 15.33 5.79
CA SER A 41 15.01 14.21 6.39
C SER A 41 16.13 13.65 5.48
N PHE A 42 16.63 14.46 4.54
CA PHE A 42 17.76 14.09 3.69
C PHE A 42 19.09 14.32 4.42
N PHE A 43 20.19 13.82 3.84
CA PHE A 43 21.56 14.10 4.29
C PHE A 43 21.84 13.78 5.77
N LYS A 44 21.21 12.72 6.28
CA LYS A 44 21.32 12.29 7.69
C LYS A 44 20.79 13.33 8.69
N CYS A 45 19.88 14.20 8.26
CA CYS A 45 19.14 15.10 9.14
C CYS A 45 17.81 14.45 9.59
N SER A 46 17.35 14.81 10.78
CA SER A 46 16.03 14.46 11.28
C SER A 46 15.56 15.49 12.29
N THR A 47 14.25 15.50 12.57
CA THR A 47 13.65 16.20 13.72
C THR A 47 13.20 15.18 14.77
N PRO A 48 12.90 15.58 16.02
CA PRO A 48 12.51 14.64 17.07
C PRO A 48 11.25 13.82 16.72
N THR A 49 10.24 14.46 16.12
CA THR A 49 8.93 13.88 15.83
C THR A 49 8.97 12.60 14.96
N PRO A 50 9.61 12.58 13.77
CA PRO A 50 9.73 11.35 12.98
C PRO A 50 10.55 10.26 13.68
N VAL A 51 11.54 10.61 14.52
CA VAL A 51 12.31 9.61 15.29
C VAL A 51 11.42 8.92 16.33
N LEU A 52 10.63 9.70 17.08
CA LEU A 52 9.69 9.17 18.06
C LEU A 52 8.60 8.33 17.39
N LEU A 53 8.06 8.80 16.26
CA LEU A 53 7.09 8.05 15.48
C LEU A 53 7.67 6.75 14.93
N SER A 54 8.91 6.75 14.42
CA SER A 54 9.57 5.55 13.91
C SER A 54 9.75 4.52 15.02
N LYS A 55 10.17 4.96 16.21
CA LYS A 55 10.27 4.09 17.39
C LYS A 55 8.91 3.48 17.74
N LYS A 56 7.86 4.31 17.82
CA LYS A 56 6.51 3.86 18.18
C LYS A 56 5.95 2.86 17.16
N LEU A 57 6.17 3.11 15.87
CA LEU A 57 5.76 2.19 14.81
C LEU A 57 6.51 0.85 14.90
N ALA A 58 7.81 0.87 15.16
CA ALA A 58 8.60 -0.36 15.35
C ALA A 58 8.15 -1.17 16.58
N GLU A 59 7.69 -0.52 17.66
CA GLU A 59 7.12 -1.20 18.83
C GLU A 59 5.78 -1.89 18.53
N LEU A 60 4.98 -1.33 17.62
CA LEU A 60 3.66 -1.85 17.24
C LEU A 60 3.72 -2.87 16.11
N ALA A 61 4.73 -2.79 15.25
CA ALA A 61 4.90 -3.65 14.10
C ALA A 61 5.30 -5.09 14.51
N PRO A 62 5.14 -6.08 13.61
CA PRO A 62 5.70 -7.41 13.81
C PRO A 62 7.20 -7.36 14.10
N LYS A 63 7.72 -8.27 14.94
CA LYS A 63 9.11 -8.24 15.44
C LYS A 63 10.22 -8.13 14.37
N HIS A 64 9.95 -8.56 13.13
CA HIS A 64 10.90 -8.52 12.02
C HIS A 64 10.84 -7.22 11.20
N VAL A 65 9.94 -6.29 11.54
CA VAL A 65 9.75 -4.99 10.88
C VAL A 65 10.19 -3.89 11.85
N GLY A 66 11.32 -3.25 11.57
CA GLY A 66 11.92 -2.26 12.47
C GLY A 66 12.47 -1.00 11.79
N GLN A 67 12.16 -0.80 10.50
CA GLN A 67 12.60 0.37 9.74
C GLN A 67 11.39 1.04 9.10
N VAL A 68 11.37 2.37 9.10
CA VAL A 68 10.25 3.17 8.57
C VAL A 68 10.79 4.15 7.55
N PHE A 69 10.17 4.17 6.37
CA PHE A 69 10.39 5.18 5.35
C PHE A 69 9.08 5.97 5.16
N TYR A 70 9.15 7.30 5.25
CA TYR A 70 7.97 8.14 5.23
C TYR A 70 7.64 8.65 3.82
N GLY A 71 6.34 8.76 3.55
CA GLY A 71 5.75 9.46 2.41
C GLY A 71 4.48 10.19 2.87
N SER A 72 3.77 10.81 1.94
CA SER A 72 2.54 11.57 2.23
C SER A 72 1.26 10.84 1.84
N SER A 73 1.37 9.72 1.12
CA SER A 73 0.22 8.93 0.67
C SER A 73 0.52 7.43 0.60
N GLY A 74 -0.53 6.62 0.57
CA GLY A 74 -0.41 5.17 0.31
C GLY A 74 0.15 4.88 -1.10
N SER A 75 -0.16 5.72 -2.09
CA SER A 75 0.38 5.59 -3.45
C SER A 75 1.90 5.76 -3.47
N GLU A 76 2.43 6.80 -2.81
CA GLU A 76 3.88 7.04 -2.70
C GLU A 76 4.60 5.93 -1.93
N ALA A 77 3.95 5.37 -0.90
CA ALA A 77 4.48 4.24 -0.17
C ALA A 77 4.62 2.99 -1.06
N ASN A 78 3.63 2.69 -1.90
CA ASN A 78 3.70 1.57 -2.85
C ASN A 78 4.72 1.80 -3.97
N ASP A 79 4.82 3.01 -4.50
CA ASP A 79 5.87 3.37 -5.47
C ASP A 79 7.27 3.17 -4.89
N THR A 80 7.46 3.61 -3.64
CA THR A 80 8.71 3.41 -2.90
C THR A 80 8.99 1.93 -2.67
N ALA A 81 8.00 1.14 -2.24
CA ALA A 81 8.15 -0.29 -2.01
C ALA A 81 8.54 -1.04 -3.30
N LEU A 82 7.90 -0.74 -4.43
CA LEU A 82 8.23 -1.32 -5.73
C LEU A 82 9.69 -1.04 -6.12
N ARG A 83 10.13 0.21 -5.95
CA ARG A 83 11.51 0.61 -6.23
C ARG A 83 12.49 -0.13 -5.31
N LEU A 84 12.21 -0.18 -4.01
CA LEU A 84 13.08 -0.82 -3.02
C LEU A 84 13.26 -2.32 -3.28
N VAL A 85 12.18 -3.06 -3.54
CA VAL A 85 12.25 -4.51 -3.80
C VAL A 85 13.04 -4.82 -5.07
N ARG A 86 12.83 -4.04 -6.15
CA ARG A 86 13.60 -4.20 -7.39
C ARG A 86 15.07 -3.85 -7.20
N HIS A 87 15.35 -2.76 -6.49
CA HIS A 87 16.72 -2.35 -6.22
C HIS A 87 17.46 -3.35 -5.34
N TYR A 88 16.79 -3.91 -4.32
CA TYR A 88 17.32 -5.00 -3.50
C TYR A 88 17.83 -6.16 -4.37
N TRP A 89 16.99 -6.69 -5.26
CA TRP A 89 17.42 -7.83 -6.10
C TRP A 89 18.52 -7.47 -7.09
N ALA A 90 18.56 -6.23 -7.58
CA ALA A 90 19.68 -5.76 -8.39
C ALA A 90 21.00 -5.74 -7.59
N LEU A 91 20.98 -5.29 -6.33
CA LEU A 91 22.14 -5.32 -5.43
C LEU A 91 22.58 -6.76 -5.10
N GLU A 92 21.63 -7.68 -4.99
CA GLU A 92 21.87 -9.13 -4.82
C GLU A 92 22.34 -9.83 -6.11
N GLY A 93 22.66 -9.08 -7.18
CA GLY A 93 23.15 -9.62 -8.45
C GLY A 93 22.08 -10.33 -9.29
N LYS A 94 20.80 -10.12 -8.99
CA LYS A 94 19.64 -10.74 -9.67
C LYS A 94 18.69 -9.67 -10.24
N PRO A 95 19.15 -8.76 -11.12
CA PRO A 95 18.33 -7.64 -11.62
C PRO A 95 17.07 -8.09 -12.39
N GLU A 96 17.08 -9.29 -12.98
CA GLU A 96 15.92 -9.88 -13.65
C GLU A 96 14.83 -10.37 -12.67
N LYS A 97 15.14 -10.49 -11.37
CA LYS A 97 14.17 -10.82 -10.31
C LYS A 97 13.38 -9.58 -9.91
N ASN A 98 12.64 -9.02 -10.86
CA ASN A 98 11.93 -7.75 -10.75
C ASN A 98 10.41 -7.85 -10.99
N ARG A 99 9.89 -9.08 -11.18
CA ARG A 99 8.45 -9.35 -11.34
C ARG A 99 7.71 -9.19 -10.01
N VAL A 100 6.56 -8.54 -10.04
CA VAL A 100 5.64 -8.39 -8.92
C VAL A 100 4.31 -9.05 -9.27
N ILE A 101 3.85 -9.91 -8.37
CA ILE A 101 2.55 -10.58 -8.47
C ILE A 101 1.57 -9.79 -7.61
N SER A 102 0.56 -9.21 -8.25
CA SER A 102 -0.59 -8.55 -7.63
C SER A 102 -1.86 -9.34 -7.93
N ARG A 103 -3.01 -8.80 -7.56
CA ARG A 103 -4.33 -9.44 -7.70
C ARG A 103 -5.25 -8.58 -8.54
N LYS A 104 -6.11 -9.24 -9.32
CA LYS A 104 -7.28 -8.59 -9.95
C LYS A 104 -8.11 -7.89 -8.86
N MET A 105 -8.70 -6.75 -9.20
CA MET A 105 -9.47 -5.88 -8.29
C MET A 105 -8.71 -5.35 -7.05
N GLY A 106 -7.39 -5.55 -6.95
CA GLY A 106 -6.59 -4.90 -5.91
C GLY A 106 -6.51 -3.38 -6.11
N TYR A 107 -6.44 -2.61 -5.02
CA TYR A 107 -6.21 -1.17 -5.06
C TYR A 107 -4.90 -0.83 -4.33
N HIS A 108 -3.96 -0.22 -5.06
CA HIS A 108 -2.63 0.12 -4.56
C HIS A 108 -2.27 1.61 -4.76
N GLY A 109 -3.28 2.45 -4.99
CA GLY A 109 -3.12 3.88 -5.20
C GLY A 109 -3.29 4.30 -6.66
N SER A 110 -3.03 5.57 -6.92
CA SER A 110 -3.32 6.26 -8.20
C SER A 110 -2.08 6.87 -8.88
N THR A 111 -0.88 6.66 -8.35
CA THR A 111 0.38 6.91 -9.08
C THR A 111 0.49 5.97 -10.28
N ILE A 112 1.45 6.18 -11.18
CA ILE A 112 1.67 5.26 -12.31
C ILE A 112 1.99 3.84 -11.81
N ALA A 113 2.89 3.72 -10.82
CA ALA A 113 3.23 2.42 -10.24
C ALA A 113 2.11 1.88 -9.35
N GLY A 114 1.49 2.69 -8.49
CA GLY A 114 0.32 2.29 -7.69
C GLY A 114 -0.86 1.80 -8.54
N THR A 115 -1.17 2.48 -9.65
CA THR A 115 -2.21 2.07 -10.60
C THR A 115 -1.83 0.78 -11.32
N SER A 116 -0.56 0.63 -11.71
CA SER A 116 -0.07 -0.60 -12.36
C SER A 116 -0.09 -1.80 -11.40
N LEU A 117 0.23 -1.58 -10.11
CA LEU A 117 0.10 -2.57 -9.04
C LEU A 117 -1.37 -2.91 -8.79
N GLY A 118 -2.28 -1.92 -8.84
CA GLY A 118 -3.71 -2.13 -8.75
C GLY A 118 -4.22 -3.06 -9.86
N GLY A 119 -5.27 -3.83 -9.59
CA GLY A 119 -5.86 -4.79 -10.52
C GLY A 119 -7.20 -4.35 -11.11
N MET A 120 -7.52 -3.06 -11.06
CA MET A 120 -8.76 -2.49 -11.59
C MET A 120 -8.55 -2.06 -13.04
N GLU A 121 -9.02 -2.89 -13.98
CA GLU A 121 -8.84 -2.68 -15.43
C GLU A 121 -9.21 -1.26 -15.93
N PRO A 122 -10.29 -0.61 -15.45
CA PRO A 122 -10.61 0.76 -15.88
C PRO A 122 -9.52 1.79 -15.55
N MET A 123 -8.76 1.60 -14.47
CA MET A 123 -7.67 2.52 -14.10
C MET A 123 -6.47 2.35 -15.05
N HIS A 124 -6.22 1.14 -15.55
CA HIS A 124 -5.11 0.88 -16.47
C HIS A 124 -5.30 1.55 -17.83
N LYS A 125 -6.55 1.66 -18.28
CA LYS A 125 -6.91 2.33 -19.55
C LYS A 125 -6.50 3.81 -19.58
N GLN A 126 -6.33 4.43 -18.42
CA GLN A 126 -5.91 5.83 -18.30
C GLN A 126 -4.42 6.05 -18.55
N LEU A 127 -3.60 5.00 -18.40
CA LEU A 127 -2.14 5.12 -18.48
C LEU A 127 -1.57 4.92 -19.90
N GLY A 128 -2.33 4.29 -20.80
CA GLY A 128 -1.82 3.86 -22.11
C GLY A 128 -0.76 2.75 -22.05
N GLY A 129 -0.49 2.20 -20.85
CA GLY A 129 0.49 1.14 -20.60
C GLY A 129 0.71 0.95 -19.09
N ALA A 130 1.28 -0.18 -18.68
CA ALA A 130 1.58 -0.49 -17.27
C ALA A 130 3.09 -0.48 -17.01
N VAL A 131 3.49 -0.25 -15.76
CA VAL A 131 4.86 -0.53 -15.33
C VAL A 131 5.18 -2.00 -15.64
N PRO A 132 6.29 -2.30 -16.36
CA PRO A 132 6.60 -3.66 -16.80
C PRO A 132 6.71 -4.65 -15.64
N ASN A 133 6.55 -5.95 -15.93
CA ASN A 133 6.74 -7.05 -14.98
C ASN A 133 5.85 -6.97 -13.73
N ILE A 134 4.62 -6.46 -13.90
CA ILE A 134 3.55 -6.60 -12.92
C ILE A 134 2.48 -7.48 -13.54
N VAL A 135 2.09 -8.54 -12.82
CA VAL A 135 1.06 -9.49 -13.25
C VAL A 135 -0.04 -9.59 -12.21
N HIS A 136 -1.26 -9.87 -12.63
CA HIS A 136 -2.43 -9.93 -11.75
C HIS A 136 -3.07 -11.31 -11.75
N VAL A 137 -2.92 -12.04 -10.65
CA VAL A 137 -3.59 -13.33 -10.43
C VAL A 137 -5.03 -13.12 -9.97
N MET A 138 -5.82 -14.20 -9.89
CA MET A 138 -7.21 -14.14 -9.46
C MET A 138 -7.37 -13.47 -8.09
N MET A 139 -8.50 -12.78 -7.90
CA MET A 139 -8.86 -12.27 -6.58
C MET A 139 -9.40 -13.41 -5.70
N PRO A 140 -9.08 -13.44 -4.40
CA PRO A 140 -9.61 -14.45 -3.49
C PRO A 140 -11.03 -14.08 -3.03
N TYR A 141 -11.98 -14.00 -3.97
CA TYR A 141 -13.39 -13.63 -3.71
C TYR A 141 -14.33 -14.78 -4.03
N ALA A 142 -14.44 -15.72 -3.09
CA ALA A 142 -15.21 -16.97 -3.25
C ALA A 142 -16.69 -16.73 -3.59
N TYR A 143 -17.30 -15.70 -3.01
CA TYR A 143 -18.71 -15.38 -3.23
C TYR A 143 -19.08 -15.25 -4.72
N GLU A 144 -18.18 -14.68 -5.54
CA GLU A 144 -18.41 -14.52 -6.98
C GLU A 144 -17.69 -15.56 -7.83
N LEU A 145 -16.54 -16.06 -7.35
CA LEU A 145 -15.62 -16.87 -8.16
C LEU A 145 -15.59 -18.35 -7.81
N ALA A 146 -16.30 -18.79 -6.76
CA ALA A 146 -16.39 -20.20 -6.43
C ALA A 146 -17.17 -20.98 -7.50
N LEU A 147 -16.68 -22.17 -7.83
CA LEU A 147 -17.37 -23.08 -8.72
C LEU A 147 -18.54 -23.78 -8.00
N PRO A 148 -19.57 -24.26 -8.70
CA PRO A 148 -20.66 -25.01 -8.08
C PRO A 148 -20.14 -26.21 -7.27
N GLY A 149 -20.42 -26.20 -5.96
CA GLY A 149 -20.00 -27.26 -5.04
C GLY A 149 -18.56 -27.15 -4.53
N GLU A 150 -17.82 -26.10 -4.89
CA GLU A 150 -16.46 -25.86 -4.38
C GLU A 150 -16.51 -25.40 -2.92
N SER A 151 -15.70 -26.02 -2.06
CA SER A 151 -15.55 -25.59 -0.67
C SER A 151 -14.65 -24.36 -0.57
N ASP A 152 -14.76 -23.58 0.51
CA ASP A 152 -13.85 -22.45 0.78
C ASP A 152 -12.37 -22.87 0.80
N HIS A 153 -12.11 -24.10 1.27
CA HIS A 153 -10.78 -24.68 1.29
C HIS A 153 -10.25 -24.92 -0.14
N ASP A 154 -11.06 -25.56 -0.99
CA ASP A 154 -10.66 -25.87 -2.36
C ASP A 154 -10.53 -24.60 -3.21
N PHE A 155 -11.40 -23.62 -2.98
CA PHE A 155 -11.25 -22.27 -3.54
C PHE A 155 -9.93 -21.63 -3.12
N GLY A 156 -9.57 -21.73 -1.84
CA GLY A 156 -8.30 -21.25 -1.31
C GLY A 156 -7.09 -21.92 -1.98
N LEU A 157 -7.13 -23.24 -2.18
CA LEU A 157 -6.08 -23.97 -2.90
C LEU A 157 -5.96 -23.51 -4.36
N ARG A 158 -7.08 -23.28 -5.04
CA ARG A 158 -7.09 -22.75 -6.41
C ARG A 158 -6.51 -21.33 -6.48
N ALA A 159 -6.83 -20.48 -5.52
CA ALA A 159 -6.25 -19.13 -5.42
C ALA A 159 -4.73 -19.18 -5.14
N ALA A 160 -4.27 -20.09 -4.29
CA ALA A 160 -2.85 -20.30 -4.04
C ALA A 160 -2.13 -20.84 -5.28
N LYS A 161 -2.73 -21.79 -5.99
CA LYS A 161 -2.21 -22.33 -7.25
C LYS A 161 -2.02 -21.24 -8.31
N ALA A 162 -2.94 -20.28 -8.41
CA ALA A 162 -2.77 -19.16 -9.36
C ALA A 162 -1.51 -18.33 -9.08
N VAL A 163 -1.09 -18.21 -7.81
CA VAL A 163 0.18 -17.57 -7.44
C VAL A 163 1.37 -18.45 -7.83
N GLU A 164 1.30 -19.76 -7.55
CA GLU A 164 2.34 -20.73 -7.94
C GLU A 164 2.55 -20.76 -9.46
N ASP A 165 1.47 -20.83 -10.24
CA ASP A 165 1.53 -20.83 -11.70
C ASP A 165 2.21 -19.54 -12.22
N ALA A 166 1.88 -18.38 -11.66
CA ALA A 166 2.52 -17.11 -12.02
C ALA A 166 4.01 -17.03 -11.66
N ILE A 167 4.42 -17.73 -10.59
CA ILE A 167 5.84 -17.88 -10.21
C ILE A 167 6.56 -18.78 -11.23
N LEU A 168 5.98 -19.94 -11.58
CA LEU A 168 6.55 -20.87 -12.55
C LEU A 168 6.68 -20.25 -13.95
N GLU A 169 5.66 -19.51 -14.40
CA GLU A 169 5.70 -18.75 -15.66
C GLU A 169 6.76 -17.63 -15.67
N ALA A 170 7.25 -17.21 -14.51
CA ALA A 170 8.35 -16.25 -14.40
C ALA A 170 9.73 -16.88 -14.57
N GLY A 171 9.82 -18.21 -14.74
CA GLY A 171 11.07 -18.94 -14.88
C GLY A 171 11.73 -19.27 -13.54
N ALA A 172 10.93 -19.64 -12.54
CA ALA A 172 11.41 -20.16 -11.26
C ALA A 172 12.19 -21.48 -11.39
#